data_AF-A0A7K4DB11-F1
#
_entry.id   AF-A0A7K4DB11-F1
#
_cell.length_a   1.000
_cell.length_b   1.000
_cell.length_c   1.000
_cell.angle_alpha   90.00
_cell.angle_beta   90.00
_cell.angle_gamma   90.00
#
_symmetry.space_group_name_H-M   'P 1'
#
loop_
_entity.id
_entity.type
_entity.pdbx_description
1 polymer ?
#
loop_
_entity_poly.entity_id
_entity_poly.type
_entity_poly.pdbx_seq_one_letter_code
_entity_poly.pdbx_strand_id
1 'polypeptide(L)'
;MQKRLALVLTLIFIFANFSHIYSEDLIKWRYHTADDIKEVALGDVDGDGRFDIVIGSGNYVYVLDVFGQEIWKRKTINFVNSVSSNDLDGDGRSDIAVGLINNGIEVFNSDGEKLWEYWMPSSIQKVIIKDIESDGYGEVIAISHNQTFVDNAWVVLNHDGCVRFQSKEFFFPNIELLGYYSGTTKKWEGDDELRTLLAEDINGDGNTEFIATTRLNDILVFDYNMNSLWGYHFDYPITSVSLGDLEGDGFKEILLGVNKTLILLTKDGFSLDEYKFDGDIEAATAFKDEFNTSYVVVGKGNTLYAYDSSKELFNYRFDDTINLIYYDNLDYKNEFEIITGTDDGAYVISPKGKKLFTYRTYSPVKEIFAVNLNYKGEKEFVIGSTDVDAITYKEFQEIQIPTTKTNQQAIEATLKKANAIFNTGKALYEAREYQSAIDRFKEARTLYQSVSNNEGAANCGTYISNSTLYIQAKSFEDQGLLLKNEKKYEESKSNYQTAKDIYSSLNDNVKIQEMDQKITELDDLIKTEALFQMITYVVIIGGVIGLIIGILLFLRRRKKKSKGA
;
A
#
# COMPACT_ATOMS: atom_id res chain seq x y z
N MET A 1 48.59 46.22 21.73
CA MET A 1 48.19 44.79 21.78
C MET A 1 46.74 44.60 22.23
N GLN A 2 46.31 45.16 23.38
CA GLN A 2 44.95 44.95 23.92
C GLN A 2 43.79 45.31 22.98
N LYS A 3 43.86 46.41 22.21
CA LYS A 3 42.79 46.77 21.25
C LYS A 3 42.67 45.80 20.07
N ARG A 4 43.76 45.18 19.62
CA ARG A 4 43.75 44.15 18.58
C ARG A 4 43.27 42.80 19.11
N LEU A 5 43.62 42.47 20.36
CA LEU A 5 43.15 41.27 21.04
C LEU A 5 41.64 41.34 21.31
N ALA A 6 41.12 42.50 21.73
CA ALA A 6 39.70 42.72 21.89
C ALA A 6 38.96 42.60 20.55
N LEU A 7 39.46 43.22 19.46
CA LEU A 7 38.84 43.10 18.14
C LEU A 7 38.84 41.66 17.61
N VAL A 8 39.93 40.91 17.82
CA VAL A 8 40.04 39.48 17.45
C VAL A 8 39.11 38.62 18.31
N LEU A 9 39.02 38.86 19.63
CA LEU A 9 38.07 38.17 20.51
C LEU A 9 36.63 38.52 20.18
N THR A 10 36.33 39.76 19.78
CA THR A 10 34.99 40.17 19.35
C THR A 10 34.65 39.55 18.00
N LEU A 11 35.60 39.46 17.06
CA LEU A 11 35.43 38.73 15.81
C LEU A 11 35.24 37.23 16.07
N ILE A 12 36.02 36.61 16.97
CA ILE A 12 35.85 35.21 17.37
C ILE A 12 34.50 35.00 18.08
N PHE A 13 34.03 35.94 18.90
CA PHE A 13 32.70 35.87 19.53
C PHE A 13 31.56 36.09 18.54
N ILE A 14 31.75 36.95 17.53
CA ILE A 14 30.77 37.16 16.46
C ILE A 14 30.73 35.90 15.57
N PHE A 15 31.88 35.31 15.21
CA PHE A 15 31.96 34.06 14.44
C PHE A 15 31.56 32.81 15.25
N ALA A 16 31.70 32.81 16.58
CA ALA A 16 31.20 31.74 17.45
C ALA A 16 29.69 31.85 17.70
N ASN A 17 29.04 32.95 17.28
CA ASN A 17 27.58 33.14 17.32
C ASN A 17 26.93 33.13 15.91
N PHE A 18 27.69 32.86 14.84
CA PHE A 18 27.18 32.42 13.54
C PHE A 18 27.30 30.89 13.52
N SER A 19 26.29 30.06 13.26
CA SER A 19 24.86 30.22 13.01
C SER A 19 24.38 28.77 13.12
N HIS A 20 23.52 28.43 14.07
CA HIS A 20 22.86 27.12 13.98
C HIS A 20 22.03 27.17 12.69
N ILE A 21 22.38 26.33 11.70
CA ILE A 21 21.53 26.12 10.53
C ILE A 21 20.44 25.15 10.98
N TYR A 22 19.20 25.56 10.83
CA TYR A 22 18.02 24.75 11.08
C TYR A 22 17.59 24.04 9.80
N SER A 23 16.84 22.94 9.91
CA SER A 23 16.34 22.23 8.72
C SER A 23 15.53 23.16 7.81
N GLU A 24 14.78 24.08 8.41
CA GLU A 24 14.04 25.15 7.73
C GLU A 24 14.92 26.08 6.88
N ASP A 25 16.19 26.29 7.26
CA ASP A 25 17.10 27.17 6.53
C ASP A 25 17.64 26.53 5.23
N LEU A 26 17.46 25.20 5.06
CA LEU A 26 17.84 24.48 3.83
C LEU A 26 16.74 24.42 2.78
N ILE A 27 15.50 24.72 3.18
CA ILE A 27 14.33 24.56 2.34
C ILE A 27 14.42 25.57 1.21
N LYS A 28 14.48 25.06 -0.03
CA LYS A 28 14.29 25.89 -1.23
C LYS A 28 12.84 26.32 -1.32
N TRP A 29 11.96 25.35 -1.16
CA TRP A 29 10.52 25.54 -1.09
C TRP A 29 9.89 24.36 -0.33
N ARG A 30 8.75 24.64 0.29
CA ARG A 30 7.89 23.65 0.94
C ARG A 30 6.50 23.80 0.39
N TYR A 31 5.90 22.68 0.01
CA TYR A 31 4.51 22.66 -0.42
C TYR A 31 3.64 21.95 0.62
N HIS A 32 2.63 22.67 1.11
CA HIS A 32 1.67 22.16 2.07
C HIS A 32 0.44 21.61 1.36
N THR A 33 0.24 20.30 1.45
CA THR A 33 -0.99 19.66 0.98
C THR A 33 -2.11 19.79 2.03
N ALA A 34 -3.35 19.59 1.58
CA ALA A 34 -4.52 19.65 2.46
C ALA A 34 -4.64 18.44 3.40
N ASP A 35 -3.97 17.32 3.10
CA ASP A 35 -4.00 16.06 3.83
C ASP A 35 -2.60 15.42 3.83
N ASP A 36 -2.44 14.26 4.48
CA ASP A 36 -1.18 13.52 4.42
C ASP A 36 -0.85 13.12 2.99
N ILE A 37 0.43 13.29 2.67
CA ILE A 37 1.03 12.73 1.46
C ILE A 37 1.06 11.22 1.58
N LYS A 38 0.57 10.53 0.57
CA LYS A 38 0.60 9.07 0.49
C LYS A 38 1.84 8.61 -0.23
N GLU A 39 2.16 9.26 -1.33
CA GLU A 39 3.30 8.94 -2.19
C GLU A 39 3.68 10.18 -3.02
N VAL A 40 4.96 10.22 -3.42
CA VAL A 40 5.53 11.25 -4.31
C VAL A 40 6.17 10.54 -5.49
N ALA A 41 6.00 11.06 -6.69
CA ALA A 41 6.66 10.59 -7.90
C ALA A 41 7.33 11.76 -8.64
N LEU A 42 8.24 11.45 -9.56
CA LEU A 42 8.91 12.43 -10.42
C LEU A 42 8.62 12.10 -11.89
N GLY A 43 8.50 13.13 -12.74
CA GLY A 43 8.31 13.01 -14.19
C GLY A 43 8.39 14.37 -14.87
N ASP A 44 8.72 14.44 -16.16
CA ASP A 44 8.71 15.68 -16.95
C ASP A 44 7.30 15.94 -17.48
N VAL A 45 6.45 16.55 -16.64
CA VAL A 45 5.01 16.68 -16.93
C VAL A 45 4.76 17.86 -17.88
N ASP A 46 5.48 18.97 -17.74
CA ASP A 46 5.31 20.13 -18.62
C ASP A 46 6.13 20.08 -19.93
N GLY A 47 7.01 19.08 -20.09
CA GLY A 47 7.82 18.85 -21.29
C GLY A 47 9.01 19.80 -21.42
N ASP A 48 9.45 20.41 -20.31
CA ASP A 48 10.57 21.34 -20.28
C ASP A 48 11.95 20.64 -20.19
N GLY A 49 11.95 19.30 -20.13
CA GLY A 49 13.13 18.46 -19.99
C GLY A 49 13.63 18.34 -18.55
N ARG A 50 12.85 18.78 -17.56
CA ARG A 50 13.17 18.69 -16.14
C ARG A 50 12.15 17.85 -15.38
N PHE A 51 12.56 17.34 -14.22
CA PHE A 51 11.64 16.63 -13.34
C PHE A 51 10.71 17.60 -12.61
N ASP A 52 9.42 17.36 -12.77
CA ASP A 52 8.33 17.85 -11.95
C ASP A 52 8.02 16.88 -10.81
N ILE A 53 7.28 17.38 -9.81
CA ILE A 53 6.95 16.64 -8.60
C ILE A 53 5.45 16.34 -8.60
N VAL A 54 5.11 15.06 -8.61
CA VAL A 54 3.73 14.55 -8.54
C VAL A 54 3.46 14.07 -7.12
N ILE A 55 2.39 14.58 -6.50
CA ILE A 55 2.07 14.33 -5.09
C ILE A 55 0.65 13.77 -4.97
N GLY A 56 0.53 12.57 -4.42
CA GLY A 56 -0.75 12.01 -4.00
C GLY A 56 -1.07 12.38 -2.56
N SER A 57 -2.13 13.15 -2.31
CA SER A 57 -2.51 13.56 -0.95
C SER A 57 -4.02 13.69 -0.80
N GLY A 58 -4.58 13.00 0.20
CA GLY A 58 -6.02 12.97 0.42
C GLY A 58 -6.74 12.46 -0.82
N ASN A 59 -7.67 13.25 -1.37
CA ASN A 59 -8.37 13.00 -2.64
C ASN A 59 -7.92 13.97 -3.75
N TYR A 60 -6.65 14.35 -3.75
CA TYR A 60 -6.07 15.21 -4.76
C TYR A 60 -4.73 14.67 -5.25
N VAL A 61 -4.46 14.94 -6.52
CA VAL A 61 -3.11 14.92 -7.09
C VAL A 61 -2.68 16.35 -7.37
N TYR A 62 -1.46 16.65 -6.97
CA TYR A 62 -0.79 17.92 -7.20
C TYR A 62 0.40 17.66 -8.10
N VAL A 63 0.59 18.52 -9.11
CA VAL A 63 1.80 18.55 -9.92
C VAL A 63 2.46 19.90 -9.73
N LEU A 64 3.72 19.86 -9.31
CA LEU A 64 4.52 21.04 -9.04
C LEU A 64 5.72 21.08 -9.96
N ASP A 65 6.06 22.27 -10.44
CA ASP A 65 7.31 22.50 -11.14
C ASP A 65 8.50 22.35 -10.18
N VAL A 66 9.70 22.38 -10.76
CA VAL A 66 10.99 22.39 -10.08
C VAL A 66 11.14 23.45 -8.95
N PHE A 67 10.32 24.50 -8.98
CA PHE A 67 10.32 25.62 -8.02
C PHE A 67 9.19 25.52 -6.98
N GLY A 68 8.41 24.44 -6.99
CA GLY A 68 7.29 24.22 -6.08
C GLY A 68 6.02 24.98 -6.46
N GLN A 69 5.95 25.52 -7.68
CA GLN A 69 4.76 26.18 -8.21
C GLN A 69 3.82 25.13 -8.80
N GLU A 70 2.53 25.26 -8.51
CA GLU A 70 1.52 24.34 -9.02
C GLU A 70 1.36 24.51 -10.55
N ILE A 71 1.68 23.45 -11.29
CA ILE A 71 1.36 23.33 -12.72
C ILE A 71 -0.14 23.09 -12.83
N TRP A 72 -0.63 22.08 -12.12
CA TRP A 72 -2.05 21.84 -11.93
C TRP A 72 -2.35 21.00 -10.69
N LYS A 73 -3.61 21.04 -10.29
CA LYS A 73 -4.20 20.20 -9.25
C LYS A 73 -5.48 19.58 -9.75
N ARG A 74 -5.69 18.30 -9.43
CA ARG A 74 -6.91 17.56 -9.77
C ARG A 74 -7.46 16.84 -8.57
N LYS A 75 -8.79 16.86 -8.46
CA LYS A 75 -9.52 16.09 -7.47
C LYS A 75 -9.80 14.71 -8.06
N THR A 76 -9.42 13.67 -7.34
CA THR A 76 -9.67 12.28 -7.71
C THR A 76 -11.06 11.85 -7.25
N ILE A 77 -11.58 10.75 -7.81
CA ILE A 77 -12.90 10.20 -7.42
C ILE A 77 -12.91 9.69 -5.98
N ASN A 78 -11.74 9.33 -5.43
CA ASN A 78 -11.59 8.90 -4.04
C ASN A 78 -10.20 9.23 -3.50
N PHE A 79 -9.91 8.79 -2.28
CA PHE A 79 -8.61 9.00 -1.66
C PHE A 79 -7.52 8.25 -2.41
N VAL A 80 -6.45 8.98 -2.69
CA VAL A 80 -5.21 8.48 -3.26
C VAL A 80 -4.56 7.54 -2.25
N ASN A 81 -4.03 6.43 -2.75
CA ASN A 81 -3.19 5.52 -1.99
C ASN A 81 -1.81 5.36 -2.64
N SER A 82 -1.72 5.50 -3.96
CA SER A 82 -0.48 5.43 -4.71
C SER A 82 -0.50 6.37 -5.92
N VAL A 83 0.66 6.90 -6.31
CA VAL A 83 0.86 7.69 -7.55
C VAL A 83 2.10 7.23 -8.28
N SER A 84 2.06 7.30 -9.61
CA SER A 84 3.24 7.10 -10.46
C SER A 84 3.18 8.06 -11.65
N SER A 85 4.35 8.44 -12.16
CA SER A 85 4.48 9.31 -13.31
C SER A 85 5.55 8.79 -14.26
N ASN A 86 5.21 8.72 -15.55
CA ASN A 86 6.10 8.37 -16.66
C ASN A 86 5.36 8.64 -17.97
N ASP A 87 6.07 8.66 -19.10
CA ASP A 87 5.48 8.78 -20.43
C ASP A 87 4.64 7.53 -20.75
N LEU A 88 3.31 7.69 -20.79
CA LEU A 88 2.39 6.58 -21.04
C LEU A 88 2.08 6.49 -22.53
N ASP A 89 1.83 7.62 -23.19
CA ASP A 89 1.35 7.66 -24.57
C ASP A 89 2.43 7.95 -25.63
N GLY A 90 3.70 8.06 -25.21
CA GLY A 90 4.86 8.24 -26.08
C GLY A 90 4.99 9.66 -26.63
N ASP A 91 4.33 10.66 -26.04
CA ASP A 91 4.41 12.06 -26.48
C ASP A 91 5.67 12.80 -25.97
N GLY A 92 6.45 12.15 -25.11
CA GLY A 92 7.66 12.68 -24.50
C GLY A 92 7.42 13.49 -23.22
N ARG A 93 6.17 13.62 -22.76
CA ARG A 93 5.81 14.19 -21.46
C ARG A 93 5.29 13.09 -20.54
N SER A 94 5.48 13.28 -19.25
CA SER A 94 5.05 12.31 -18.25
C SER A 94 3.57 12.45 -17.95
N ASP A 95 2.87 11.33 -18.05
CA ASP A 95 1.50 11.15 -17.60
C ASP A 95 1.47 10.70 -16.13
N ILE A 96 0.27 10.64 -15.54
CA ILE A 96 0.10 10.34 -14.13
C ILE A 96 -0.95 9.25 -13.93
N ALA A 97 -0.56 8.17 -13.25
CA ALA A 97 -1.47 7.12 -12.80
C ALA A 97 -1.68 7.21 -11.29
N VAL A 98 -2.92 7.01 -10.87
CA VAL A 98 -3.35 7.18 -9.48
C VAL A 98 -4.10 5.94 -9.02
N GLY A 99 -3.57 5.27 -8.00
CA GLY A 99 -4.24 4.17 -7.32
C GLY A 99 -5.07 4.67 -6.15
N LEU A 100 -6.32 4.24 -6.05
CA LEU A 100 -7.28 4.72 -5.06
C LEU A 100 -7.73 3.64 -4.07
N ILE A 101 -8.14 4.10 -2.87
CA ILE A 101 -8.65 3.23 -1.80
C ILE A 101 -9.97 2.54 -2.18
N ASN A 102 -10.77 3.14 -3.06
CA ASN A 102 -12.04 2.58 -3.51
C ASN A 102 -11.90 1.64 -4.73
N ASN A 103 -10.70 1.08 -4.94
CA ASN A 103 -10.39 0.14 -6.01
C ASN A 103 -10.25 0.76 -7.41
N GLY A 104 -10.36 2.08 -7.53
CA GLY A 104 -10.21 2.79 -8.80
C GLY A 104 -8.74 3.06 -9.13
N ILE A 105 -8.43 2.99 -10.42
CA ILE A 105 -7.24 3.57 -11.04
C ILE A 105 -7.73 4.73 -11.90
N GLU A 106 -7.19 5.92 -11.70
CA GLU A 106 -7.40 7.06 -12.60
C GLU A 106 -6.09 7.42 -13.28
N VAL A 107 -6.13 7.64 -14.60
CA VAL A 107 -4.98 8.08 -15.37
C VAL A 107 -5.26 9.44 -15.98
N PHE A 108 -4.32 10.35 -15.79
CA PHE A 108 -4.34 11.71 -16.30
C PHE A 108 -3.18 11.90 -17.25
N ASN A 109 -3.41 12.65 -18.32
CA ASN A 109 -2.31 13.11 -19.15
C ASN A 109 -1.48 14.19 -18.45
N SER A 110 -0.38 14.57 -19.07
CA SER A 110 0.48 15.69 -18.67
C SER A 110 -0.25 17.03 -18.41
N ASP A 111 -1.36 17.31 -19.10
CA ASP A 111 -2.18 18.52 -18.91
C ASP A 111 -3.23 18.38 -17.76
N GLY A 112 -3.26 17.23 -17.09
CA GLY A 112 -4.19 16.89 -16.01
C GLY A 112 -5.60 16.59 -16.50
N GLU A 113 -5.78 16.26 -17.77
CA GLU A 113 -7.03 15.74 -18.32
C GLU A 113 -7.11 14.23 -18.10
N LYS A 114 -8.26 13.71 -17.67
CA LYS A 114 -8.42 12.28 -17.45
C LYS A 114 -8.45 11.54 -18.79
N LEU A 115 -7.51 10.63 -18.99
CA LEU A 115 -7.45 9.74 -20.15
C LEU A 115 -8.48 8.62 -20.01
N TRP A 116 -8.41 7.87 -18.90
CA TRP A 116 -9.29 6.74 -18.63
C TRP A 116 -9.29 6.38 -17.15
N GLU A 117 -10.18 5.46 -16.76
CA GLU A 117 -10.25 4.88 -15.43
C GLU A 117 -10.44 3.35 -15.52
N TYR A 118 -9.92 2.64 -14.53
CA TYR A 118 -10.06 1.19 -14.42
C TYR A 118 -10.43 0.80 -12.98
N TRP A 119 -11.25 -0.24 -12.82
CA TRP A 119 -11.74 -0.66 -11.50
C TRP A 119 -11.25 -2.07 -11.19
N MET A 120 -10.45 -2.19 -10.13
CA MET A 120 -10.00 -3.47 -9.60
C MET A 120 -11.02 -4.05 -8.60
N PRO A 121 -10.91 -5.33 -8.23
CA PRO A 121 -11.77 -5.94 -7.21
C PRO A 121 -11.58 -5.34 -5.81
N SER A 122 -10.40 -4.79 -5.50
CA SER A 122 -10.02 -4.30 -4.17
C SER A 122 -9.16 -3.04 -4.23
N SER A 123 -8.89 -2.45 -3.06
CA SER A 123 -8.14 -1.20 -2.90
C SER A 123 -6.78 -1.28 -3.58
N ILE A 124 -6.42 -0.26 -4.36
CA ILE A 124 -5.13 -0.21 -5.04
C ILE A 124 -4.04 0.08 -4.02
N GLN A 125 -2.96 -0.69 -4.07
CA GLN A 125 -1.87 -0.64 -3.10
C GLN A 125 -0.63 0.01 -3.68
N LYS A 126 -0.36 -0.28 -4.96
CA LYS A 126 0.69 0.36 -5.74
C LYS A 126 0.22 0.46 -7.19
N VAL A 127 0.53 1.59 -7.81
CA VAL A 127 0.43 1.81 -9.26
C VAL A 127 1.79 2.25 -9.78
N ILE A 128 2.17 1.80 -10.98
CA ILE A 128 3.45 2.11 -11.63
C ILE A 128 3.16 2.36 -13.11
N ILE A 129 3.70 3.43 -13.69
CA ILE A 129 3.82 3.60 -15.14
C ILE A 129 5.25 3.23 -15.55
N LYS A 130 5.40 2.25 -16.44
CA LYS A 130 6.70 1.86 -16.98
C LYS A 130 6.52 1.26 -18.38
N ASP A 131 7.41 1.62 -19.30
CA ASP A 131 7.56 0.92 -20.58
C ASP A 131 8.20 -0.44 -20.30
N ILE A 132 7.40 -1.51 -20.39
CA ILE A 132 7.84 -2.85 -19.99
C ILE A 132 8.55 -3.59 -21.12
N GLU A 133 8.43 -3.11 -22.36
CA GLU A 133 8.90 -3.79 -23.56
C GLU A 133 9.80 -2.93 -24.46
N SER A 134 10.19 -1.75 -23.97
CA SER A 134 11.03 -0.78 -24.65
C SER A 134 10.48 -0.36 -26.03
N ASP A 135 9.15 -0.25 -26.17
CA ASP A 135 8.52 0.18 -27.42
C ASP A 135 8.27 1.70 -27.50
N GLY A 136 8.54 2.42 -26.41
CA GLY A 136 8.35 3.86 -26.26
C GLY A 136 6.97 4.25 -25.71
N TYR A 137 6.10 3.30 -25.40
CA TYR A 137 4.83 3.51 -24.72
C TYR A 137 4.90 2.93 -23.31
N GLY A 138 4.28 3.60 -22.35
CA GLY A 138 4.18 3.08 -21.00
C GLY A 138 3.01 2.11 -20.84
N GLU A 139 3.14 1.19 -19.89
CA GLU A 139 2.03 0.44 -19.30
C GLU A 139 1.76 0.87 -17.87
N VAL A 140 0.49 0.78 -17.47
CA VAL A 140 0.08 0.94 -16.07
C VAL A 140 0.01 -0.44 -15.42
N ILE A 141 0.90 -0.67 -14.46
CA ILE A 141 0.94 -1.85 -13.62
C ILE A 141 0.31 -1.48 -12.28
N ALA A 142 -0.66 -2.27 -11.81
CA ALA A 142 -1.27 -2.05 -10.51
C ALA A 142 -1.47 -3.36 -9.74
N ILE A 143 -1.31 -3.27 -8.42
CA ILE A 143 -1.64 -4.34 -7.48
C ILE A 143 -2.72 -3.87 -6.52
N SER A 144 -3.67 -4.74 -6.23
CA SER A 144 -4.75 -4.51 -5.27
C SER A 144 -4.83 -5.64 -4.26
N HIS A 145 -5.14 -5.29 -3.01
CA HIS A 145 -5.51 -6.28 -1.99
C HIS A 145 -6.57 -5.73 -1.03
N ASN A 146 -7.42 -6.61 -0.53
CA ASN A 146 -8.34 -6.32 0.58
C ASN A 146 -7.83 -6.95 1.89
N GLN A 147 -8.36 -6.55 3.04
CA GLN A 147 -7.88 -7.07 4.34
C GLN A 147 -8.13 -8.57 4.58
N THR A 148 -9.09 -9.14 3.86
CA THR A 148 -9.38 -10.58 3.88
C THR A 148 -8.57 -11.33 2.83
N PHE A 149 -7.88 -10.60 1.96
CA PHE A 149 -7.05 -11.00 0.83
C PHE A 149 -7.67 -11.98 -0.17
N VAL A 150 -9.02 -12.05 -0.17
CA VAL A 150 -9.80 -12.93 -1.05
C VAL A 150 -9.88 -12.38 -2.48
N ASP A 151 -9.71 -11.06 -2.65
CA ASP A 151 -9.87 -10.36 -3.94
C ASP A 151 -8.58 -9.64 -4.35
N ASN A 152 -7.44 -10.31 -4.26
CA ASN A 152 -6.17 -9.75 -4.71
C ASN A 152 -6.08 -9.83 -6.23
N ALA A 153 -5.61 -8.76 -6.84
CA ALA A 153 -5.38 -8.76 -8.27
C ALA A 153 -4.15 -7.95 -8.60
N TRP A 154 -3.50 -8.34 -9.68
CA TRP A 154 -2.55 -7.50 -10.40
C TRP A 154 -2.98 -7.39 -11.85
N VAL A 155 -2.74 -6.23 -12.42
CA VAL A 155 -3.14 -5.89 -13.77
C VAL A 155 -2.01 -5.12 -14.45
N VAL A 156 -1.84 -5.39 -15.74
CA VAL A 156 -1.04 -4.58 -16.66
C VAL A 156 -2.01 -4.05 -17.71
N LEU A 157 -2.10 -2.73 -17.79
CA LEU A 157 -2.95 -2.02 -18.73
C LEU A 157 -2.04 -1.32 -19.74
N ASN A 158 -2.39 -1.41 -21.03
CA ASN A 158 -1.72 -0.63 -22.07
C ASN A 158 -1.96 0.88 -21.88
N HIS A 159 -1.23 1.69 -22.63
CA HIS A 159 -1.39 3.14 -22.67
C HIS A 159 -2.84 3.62 -22.90
N ASP A 160 -3.65 2.84 -23.63
CA ASP A 160 -5.06 3.12 -23.92
C ASP A 160 -6.06 2.62 -22.85
N GLY A 161 -5.55 2.01 -21.77
CA GLY A 161 -6.33 1.44 -20.68
C GLY A 161 -6.88 0.04 -20.97
N CYS A 162 -6.57 -0.55 -22.13
CA CYS A 162 -6.94 -1.93 -22.41
C CYS A 162 -6.12 -2.89 -21.55
N VAL A 163 -6.79 -3.92 -21.02
CA VAL A 163 -6.15 -4.97 -20.24
C VAL A 163 -5.23 -5.80 -21.14
N ARG A 164 -3.93 -5.71 -20.89
CA ARG A 164 -2.90 -6.58 -21.46
C ARG A 164 -2.83 -7.88 -20.69
N PHE A 165 -2.76 -7.75 -19.38
CA PHE A 165 -2.73 -8.86 -18.45
C PHE A 165 -3.58 -8.52 -17.22
N GLN A 166 -4.30 -9.51 -16.72
CA GLN A 166 -4.98 -9.43 -15.43
C GLN A 166 -4.91 -10.81 -14.79
N SER A 167 -4.49 -10.88 -13.53
CA SER A 167 -4.66 -12.13 -12.78
C SER A 167 -6.14 -12.47 -12.73
N LYS A 168 -6.48 -13.69 -13.15
CA LYS A 168 -7.68 -14.35 -12.62
C LYS A 168 -7.49 -14.54 -11.11
N GLU A 169 -8.57 -14.66 -10.36
CA GLU A 169 -8.62 -14.71 -8.88
C GLU A 169 -7.46 -15.46 -8.18
N PHE A 170 -6.80 -16.43 -8.83
CA PHE A 170 -5.66 -17.20 -8.30
C PHE A 170 -4.50 -17.48 -9.28
N PHE A 171 -4.36 -16.73 -10.38
CA PHE A 171 -3.40 -17.09 -11.43
C PHE A 171 -2.06 -16.37 -11.30
N PHE A 172 -1.11 -17.01 -10.63
CA PHE A 172 0.28 -17.06 -11.11
C PHE A 172 0.39 -18.24 -12.09
N PRO A 173 1.25 -18.17 -13.13
CA PRO A 173 1.50 -19.33 -13.98
C PRO A 173 1.87 -20.54 -13.11
N ASN A 174 1.54 -21.77 -13.56
CA ASN A 174 1.94 -23.01 -12.88
C ASN A 174 3.47 -23.07 -12.78
N ILE A 175 4.00 -22.54 -11.69
CA ILE A 175 5.42 -22.47 -11.39
C ILE A 175 5.75 -23.51 -10.33
N GLU A 176 6.85 -24.24 -10.54
CA GLU A 176 7.37 -25.12 -9.51
C GLU A 176 8.27 -24.30 -8.59
N LEU A 177 7.84 -24.12 -7.34
CA LEU A 177 8.62 -23.40 -6.34
C LEU A 177 9.60 -24.36 -5.68
N LEU A 178 10.86 -23.95 -5.67
CA LEU A 178 11.92 -24.63 -4.94
C LEU A 178 11.88 -24.15 -3.48
N GLY A 179 11.85 -25.06 -2.50
CA GLY A 179 12.00 -24.70 -1.10
C GLY A 179 13.45 -24.32 -0.81
N TYR A 180 13.70 -23.07 -0.41
CA TYR A 180 15.08 -22.57 -0.25
C TYR A 180 15.80 -23.23 0.93
N TYR A 181 15.14 -23.34 2.10
CA TYR A 181 15.73 -23.97 3.29
C TYR A 181 15.43 -25.48 3.39
N SER A 182 14.18 -25.86 3.15
CA SER A 182 13.71 -27.24 3.27
C SER A 182 14.15 -28.13 2.11
N GLY A 183 14.53 -27.56 0.97
CA GLY A 183 14.90 -28.29 -0.25
C GLY A 183 13.75 -29.06 -0.89
N THR A 184 12.54 -28.93 -0.35
CA THR A 184 11.32 -29.55 -0.86
C THR A 184 10.73 -28.71 -1.98
N THR A 185 10.45 -29.31 -3.14
CA THR A 185 9.71 -28.61 -4.20
C THR A 185 8.21 -28.69 -3.93
N LYS A 186 7.50 -27.58 -4.12
CA LYS A 186 6.05 -27.48 -3.99
C LYS A 186 5.50 -27.04 -5.34
N LYS A 187 4.69 -27.89 -5.97
CA LYS A 187 3.89 -27.49 -7.15
C LYS A 187 2.67 -26.75 -6.64
N TRP A 188 2.50 -25.54 -7.14
CA TRP A 188 1.59 -24.59 -6.53
C TRP A 188 0.32 -24.42 -7.37
N GLU A 189 -0.84 -24.47 -6.71
CA GLU A 189 -2.15 -24.11 -7.24
C GLU A 189 -2.80 -23.16 -6.21
N GLY A 190 -2.92 -21.88 -6.58
CA GLY A 190 -3.82 -20.85 -6.05
C GLY A 190 -4.10 -20.76 -4.54
N ASP A 191 -3.44 -19.82 -3.84
CA ASP A 191 -3.96 -18.85 -2.86
C ASP A 191 -2.85 -17.87 -2.33
N ASP A 192 -2.18 -17.07 -3.18
CA ASP A 192 -1.01 -16.26 -2.76
C ASP A 192 -1.22 -14.76 -2.94
N GLU A 193 -1.03 -14.07 -1.82
CA GLU A 193 -1.33 -12.66 -1.66
C GLU A 193 -0.08 -11.82 -1.94
N LEU A 194 -0.09 -11.04 -3.03
CA LEU A 194 1.01 -10.11 -3.36
C LEU A 194 1.24 -9.10 -2.24
N ARG A 195 2.47 -9.04 -1.76
CA ARG A 195 2.93 -8.07 -0.76
C ARG A 195 3.69 -6.92 -1.40
N THR A 196 4.64 -7.23 -2.27
CA THR A 196 5.46 -6.24 -2.97
C THR A 196 5.60 -6.64 -4.43
N LEU A 197 5.64 -5.64 -5.31
CA LEU A 197 5.96 -5.80 -6.72
C LEU A 197 7.05 -4.78 -7.08
N LEU A 198 8.16 -5.26 -7.62
CA LEU A 198 9.21 -4.47 -8.24
C LEU A 198 9.24 -4.78 -9.74
N ALA A 199 9.54 -3.77 -10.54
CA ALA A 199 9.58 -3.87 -12.00
C ALA A 199 10.90 -3.27 -12.48
N GLU A 200 11.83 -4.11 -12.93
CA GLU A 200 13.17 -3.69 -13.37
C GLU A 200 13.74 -4.65 -14.43
N ASP A 201 14.52 -4.11 -15.36
CA ASP A 201 15.37 -4.94 -16.23
C ASP A 201 16.54 -5.48 -15.39
N ILE A 202 16.41 -6.73 -14.93
CA ILE A 202 17.44 -7.40 -14.11
C ILE A 202 18.35 -8.27 -14.97
N ASN A 203 17.97 -8.52 -16.22
CA ASN A 203 18.67 -9.45 -17.11
C ASN A 203 19.48 -8.77 -18.23
N GLY A 204 19.23 -7.48 -18.46
CA GLY A 204 19.89 -6.63 -19.43
C GLY A 204 19.40 -6.74 -20.86
N ASP A 205 18.23 -7.30 -21.10
CA ASP A 205 17.64 -7.45 -22.42
C ASP A 205 16.82 -6.22 -22.87
N GLY A 206 16.69 -5.21 -21.99
CA GLY A 206 15.92 -3.99 -22.22
C GLY A 206 14.44 -4.11 -21.89
N ASN A 207 13.92 -5.30 -21.63
CA ASN A 207 12.55 -5.49 -21.17
C ASN A 207 12.51 -5.57 -19.65
N THR A 208 11.34 -5.28 -19.09
CA THR A 208 11.15 -5.27 -17.65
C THR A 208 10.80 -6.66 -17.12
N GLU A 209 11.56 -7.13 -16.14
CA GLU A 209 11.15 -8.25 -15.28
C GLU A 209 10.33 -7.78 -14.08
N PHE A 210 9.46 -8.67 -13.61
CA PHE A 210 8.63 -8.45 -12.44
C PHE A 210 9.08 -9.35 -11.30
N ILE A 211 9.45 -8.74 -10.17
CA ILE A 211 9.79 -9.42 -8.93
C ILE A 211 8.65 -9.21 -7.94
N ALA A 212 7.96 -10.29 -7.64
CA ALA A 212 6.82 -10.31 -6.73
C ALA A 212 7.15 -11.09 -5.46
N THR A 213 6.73 -10.58 -4.31
CA THR A 213 6.76 -11.32 -3.04
C THR A 213 5.35 -11.58 -2.54
N THR A 214 5.13 -12.73 -1.91
CA THR A 214 3.82 -13.15 -1.39
C THR A 214 3.81 -13.18 0.14
N ARG A 215 2.62 -13.16 0.74
CA ARG A 215 2.47 -13.37 2.20
C ARG A 215 2.74 -14.80 2.65
N LEU A 216 2.68 -15.77 1.76
CA LEU A 216 3.06 -17.15 2.07
C LEU A 216 4.57 -17.38 1.87
N ASN A 217 5.34 -16.29 1.89
CA ASN A 217 6.79 -16.28 1.92
C ASN A 217 7.40 -16.74 0.59
N ASP A 218 6.73 -16.47 -0.52
CA ASP A 218 7.25 -16.79 -1.84
C ASP A 218 7.86 -15.56 -2.49
N ILE A 219 8.90 -15.78 -3.28
CA ILE A 219 9.40 -14.84 -4.28
C ILE A 219 9.16 -15.45 -5.65
N LEU A 220 8.62 -14.65 -6.56
CA LEU A 220 8.27 -15.03 -7.92
C LEU A 220 8.88 -14.02 -8.88
N VAL A 221 9.53 -14.49 -9.92
CA VAL A 221 10.13 -13.64 -10.96
C VAL A 221 9.55 -14.01 -12.32
N PHE A 222 9.12 -12.99 -13.07
CA PHE A 222 8.47 -13.13 -14.37
C PHE A 222 9.10 -12.21 -15.41
N ASP A 223 9.04 -12.61 -16.68
CA ASP A 223 9.36 -11.71 -17.80
C ASP A 223 8.21 -10.72 -18.08
N TYR A 224 8.42 -9.79 -19.01
CA TYR A 224 7.42 -8.79 -19.41
C TYR A 224 6.14 -9.39 -20.03
N ASN A 225 6.22 -10.64 -20.54
CA ASN A 225 5.09 -11.40 -21.06
C ASN A 225 4.38 -12.24 -19.99
N MET A 226 4.75 -12.08 -18.71
CA MET A 226 4.21 -12.81 -17.57
C MET A 226 4.52 -14.31 -17.57
N ASN A 227 5.56 -14.73 -18.30
CA ASN A 227 6.10 -16.09 -18.18
C ASN A 227 6.95 -16.19 -16.92
N SER A 228 6.78 -17.27 -16.15
CA SER A 228 7.62 -17.53 -14.98
C SER A 228 9.06 -17.79 -15.40
N LEU A 229 9.99 -17.03 -14.81
CA LEU A 229 11.42 -17.28 -14.91
C LEU A 229 11.85 -18.27 -13.82
N TRP A 230 11.61 -17.92 -12.55
CA TRP A 230 11.88 -18.78 -11.40
C TRP A 230 11.13 -18.30 -10.15
N GLY A 231 11.11 -19.13 -9.11
CA GLY A 231 10.53 -18.77 -7.82
C GLY A 231 11.00 -19.66 -6.69
N TYR A 232 11.03 -19.11 -5.47
CA TYR A 232 11.38 -19.82 -4.24
C TYR A 232 10.29 -19.67 -3.20
N HIS A 233 10.08 -20.74 -2.44
CA HIS A 233 9.30 -20.73 -1.21
C HIS A 233 10.24 -20.69 0.00
N PHE A 234 9.94 -19.83 0.96
CA PHE A 234 10.66 -19.73 2.23
C PHE A 234 9.82 -20.22 3.41
N ASP A 235 10.44 -21.00 4.29
CA ASP A 235 9.79 -21.47 5.53
C ASP A 235 9.51 -20.31 6.52
N TYR A 236 10.03 -19.11 6.25
CA TYR A 236 9.96 -17.92 7.10
C TYR A 236 9.50 -16.69 6.31
N PRO A 237 8.85 -15.71 6.96
CA PRO A 237 8.42 -14.48 6.32
C PRO A 237 9.53 -13.71 5.62
N ILE A 238 9.22 -13.28 4.39
CA ILE A 238 9.97 -12.24 3.68
C ILE A 238 9.65 -10.90 4.34
N THR A 239 10.66 -10.24 4.89
CA THR A 239 10.54 -8.97 5.61
C THR A 239 10.85 -7.76 4.73
N SER A 240 11.73 -7.92 3.74
CA SER A 240 12.09 -6.87 2.78
C SER A 240 12.53 -7.46 1.44
N VAL A 241 12.32 -6.70 0.37
CA VAL A 241 12.82 -6.98 -0.98
C VAL A 241 13.29 -5.66 -1.60
N SER A 242 14.47 -5.67 -2.20
CA SER A 242 15.09 -4.49 -2.82
C SER A 242 16.05 -4.92 -3.92
N LEU A 243 16.53 -3.95 -4.71
CA LEU A 243 17.46 -4.18 -5.82
C LEU A 243 18.74 -3.35 -5.63
N GLY A 244 19.87 -3.85 -6.11
CA GLY A 244 21.16 -3.14 -6.06
C GLY A 244 22.23 -3.78 -6.95
N ASP A 245 23.12 -2.97 -7.50
CA ASP A 245 24.20 -3.41 -8.42
C ASP A 245 25.48 -3.75 -7.63
N LEU A 246 25.50 -4.95 -7.07
CA LEU A 246 26.59 -5.43 -6.22
C LEU A 246 27.85 -5.77 -7.02
N GLU A 247 27.68 -6.17 -8.28
CA GLU A 247 28.76 -6.61 -9.16
C GLU A 247 29.42 -5.45 -9.92
N GLY A 248 28.73 -4.31 -10.02
CA GLY A 248 29.15 -3.10 -10.71
C GLY A 248 29.05 -3.21 -12.23
N ASP A 249 28.18 -4.08 -12.74
CA ASP A 249 28.00 -4.34 -14.16
C ASP A 249 26.81 -3.59 -14.77
N GLY A 250 26.06 -2.85 -13.94
CA GLY A 250 24.88 -2.09 -14.32
C GLY A 250 23.57 -2.87 -14.19
N PHE A 251 23.61 -4.18 -13.92
CA PHE A 251 22.43 -4.98 -13.62
C PHE A 251 22.26 -5.09 -12.11
N LYS A 252 21.01 -5.24 -11.65
CA LYS A 252 20.70 -5.25 -10.22
C LYS A 252 20.43 -6.67 -9.74
N GLU A 253 21.09 -7.05 -8.67
CA GLU A 253 20.77 -8.23 -7.88
C GLU A 253 19.57 -7.99 -6.98
N ILE A 254 18.93 -9.08 -6.56
CA ILE A 254 17.80 -9.08 -5.63
C ILE A 254 18.31 -9.27 -4.21
N LEU A 255 17.99 -8.32 -3.33
CA LEU A 255 18.28 -8.35 -1.91
C LEU A 255 17.02 -8.73 -1.14
N LEU A 256 17.04 -9.89 -0.48
CA LEU A 256 15.87 -10.46 0.17
C LEU A 256 16.09 -10.68 1.67
N GLY A 257 15.31 -10.01 2.50
CA GLY A 257 15.31 -10.21 3.95
C GLY A 257 14.38 -11.36 4.36
N VAL A 258 14.92 -12.43 4.94
CA VAL A 258 14.17 -13.60 5.43
C VAL A 258 14.81 -14.16 6.70
N ASN A 259 14.02 -14.42 7.75
CA ASN A 259 14.51 -15.06 8.98
C ASN A 259 15.79 -14.41 9.56
N LYS A 260 15.79 -13.08 9.70
CA LYS A 260 16.97 -12.31 10.16
C LYS A 260 18.22 -12.53 9.31
N THR A 261 18.05 -12.97 8.08
CA THR A 261 19.11 -13.19 7.10
C THR A 261 18.82 -12.33 5.89
N LEU A 262 19.82 -11.61 5.40
CA LEU A 262 19.77 -11.02 4.07
C LEU A 262 20.36 -12.03 3.09
N ILE A 263 19.59 -12.40 2.08
CA ILE A 263 19.98 -13.30 1.00
C ILE A 263 20.14 -12.47 -0.27
N LEU A 264 21.27 -12.61 -0.95
CA LEU A 264 21.55 -11.95 -2.22
C LEU A 264 21.32 -12.95 -3.36
N LEU A 265 20.36 -12.68 -4.22
CA LEU A 265 20.00 -13.54 -5.36
C LEU A 265 20.36 -12.85 -6.67
N THR A 266 20.97 -13.61 -7.58
CA THR A 266 21.16 -13.20 -8.98
C THR A 266 19.83 -13.14 -9.74
N LYS A 267 19.86 -12.57 -10.94
CA LYS A 267 18.76 -12.63 -11.92
C LYS A 267 18.27 -14.04 -12.27
N ASP A 268 19.12 -15.06 -12.07
CA ASP A 268 18.82 -16.47 -12.37
C ASP A 268 18.39 -17.25 -11.11
N GLY A 269 18.25 -16.56 -9.96
CA GLY A 269 17.80 -17.15 -8.70
C GLY A 269 18.90 -17.80 -7.86
N PHE A 270 20.16 -17.85 -8.32
CA PHE A 270 21.26 -18.37 -7.52
C PHE A 270 21.63 -17.41 -6.39
N SER A 271 21.87 -17.98 -5.20
CA SER A 271 22.37 -17.24 -4.05
C SER A 271 23.86 -16.90 -4.22
N LEU A 272 24.17 -15.60 -4.14
CA LEU A 272 25.54 -15.07 -4.15
C LEU A 272 26.16 -15.13 -2.75
N ASP A 273 25.42 -14.66 -1.74
CA ASP A 273 25.91 -14.56 -0.36
C ASP A 273 24.74 -14.43 0.64
N GLU A 274 25.01 -14.68 1.92
CA GLU A 274 24.05 -14.59 3.02
C GLU A 274 24.63 -13.91 4.26
N TYR A 275 23.88 -12.95 4.81
CA TYR A 275 24.28 -12.16 5.98
C TYR A 275 23.31 -12.39 7.13
N LYS A 276 23.78 -12.88 8.27
CA LYS A 276 22.93 -13.22 9.42
C LYS A 276 22.97 -12.15 10.50
N PHE A 277 21.79 -11.82 11.02
CA PHE A 277 21.58 -10.77 12.00
C PHE A 277 20.76 -11.28 13.21
N ASP A 278 20.66 -10.45 14.25
CA ASP A 278 19.90 -10.75 15.48
C ASP A 278 18.43 -10.30 15.43
N GLY A 279 18.05 -9.57 14.38
CA GLY A 279 16.71 -9.03 14.14
C GLY A 279 16.36 -8.96 12.66
N ASP A 280 15.11 -8.59 12.38
CA ASP A 280 14.55 -8.57 11.03
C ASP A 280 15.13 -7.44 10.18
N ILE A 281 15.20 -7.68 8.87
CA ILE A 281 15.76 -6.74 7.91
C ILE A 281 14.65 -5.85 7.37
N GLU A 282 14.74 -4.55 7.69
CA GLU A 282 13.71 -3.55 7.35
C GLU A 282 13.93 -3.00 5.93
N ALA A 283 15.19 -2.72 5.58
CA ALA A 283 15.57 -2.22 4.28
C ALA A 283 16.99 -2.68 3.94
N ALA A 284 17.31 -2.79 2.66
CA ALA A 284 18.66 -3.07 2.19
C ALA A 284 18.90 -2.39 0.84
N THR A 285 20.17 -2.22 0.51
CA THR A 285 20.62 -1.88 -0.85
C THR A 285 22.02 -2.43 -1.06
N ALA A 286 22.44 -2.56 -2.31
CA ALA A 286 23.80 -2.91 -2.65
C ALA A 286 24.32 -2.07 -3.81
N PHE A 287 25.62 -1.78 -3.76
CA PHE A 287 26.33 -1.16 -4.86
C PHE A 287 27.81 -1.53 -4.83
N LYS A 288 28.51 -1.30 -5.93
CA LYS A 288 29.96 -1.41 -6.01
C LYS A 288 30.60 -0.07 -6.33
N ASP A 289 31.64 0.30 -5.59
CA ASP A 289 32.37 1.54 -5.84
C ASP A 289 33.43 1.40 -6.94
N GLU A 290 33.98 2.53 -7.38
CA GLU A 290 35.05 2.58 -8.38
C GLU A 290 36.38 1.94 -7.92
N PHE A 291 36.52 1.70 -6.61
CA PHE A 291 37.67 1.03 -6.00
C PHE A 291 37.46 -0.48 -5.87
N ASN A 292 36.39 -1.02 -6.47
CA ASN A 292 36.03 -2.44 -6.46
C ASN A 292 35.71 -2.96 -5.05
N THR A 293 35.23 -2.08 -4.17
CA THR A 293 34.63 -2.41 -2.89
C THR A 293 33.13 -2.62 -3.10
N SER A 294 32.63 -3.78 -2.72
CA SER A 294 31.20 -4.04 -2.71
C SER A 294 30.61 -3.56 -1.38
N TYR A 295 29.48 -2.88 -1.44
CA TYR A 295 28.74 -2.38 -0.30
C TYR A 295 27.40 -3.09 -0.23
N VAL A 296 27.25 -4.01 0.73
CA VAL A 296 25.96 -4.57 1.13
C VAL A 296 25.49 -3.78 2.35
N VAL A 297 24.49 -2.94 2.16
CA VAL A 297 24.01 -2.00 3.17
C VAL A 297 22.66 -2.46 3.71
N VAL A 298 22.56 -2.59 5.03
CA VAL A 298 21.44 -3.26 5.69
C VAL A 298 20.91 -2.43 6.86
N GLY A 299 19.62 -2.13 6.82
CA GLY A 299 18.89 -1.47 7.89
C GLY A 299 18.18 -2.47 8.80
N LYS A 300 18.45 -2.39 10.09
CA LYS A 300 17.84 -3.22 11.13
C LYS A 300 17.42 -2.35 12.31
N GLY A 301 16.11 -2.16 12.47
CA GLY A 301 15.57 -1.23 13.47
C GLY A 301 16.14 0.18 13.24
N ASN A 302 16.92 0.70 14.20
CA ASN A 302 17.55 2.02 14.10
C ASN A 302 19.06 1.97 13.77
N THR A 303 19.59 0.83 13.32
CA THR A 303 21.01 0.68 12.99
C THR A 303 21.20 0.26 11.54
N LEU A 304 22.10 0.95 10.86
CA LEU A 304 22.58 0.64 9.52
C LEU A 304 23.92 -0.06 9.61
N TYR A 305 24.08 -1.13 8.85
CA TYR A 305 25.32 -1.89 8.73
C TYR A 305 25.77 -1.86 7.26
N ALA A 306 27.08 -1.84 7.03
CA ALA A 306 27.65 -1.95 5.69
C ALA A 306 28.74 -3.04 5.69
N TYR A 307 28.71 -3.90 4.68
CA TYR A 307 29.63 -5.02 4.52
C TYR A 307 30.27 -5.02 3.12
N ASP A 308 31.50 -5.53 3.07
CA ASP A 308 32.17 -5.95 1.84
C ASP A 308 32.48 -7.44 1.98
N SER A 309 31.68 -8.28 1.30
CA SER A 309 31.61 -9.71 1.57
C SER A 309 31.46 -9.95 3.09
N SER A 310 32.19 -10.90 3.67
CA SER A 310 32.13 -11.19 5.12
C SER A 310 32.66 -10.09 6.06
N LYS A 311 33.23 -8.99 5.55
CA LYS A 311 33.87 -7.96 6.37
C LYS A 311 32.92 -6.80 6.63
N GLU A 312 32.60 -6.55 7.89
CA GLU A 312 31.91 -5.31 8.30
C GLU A 312 32.81 -4.10 8.02
N LEU A 313 32.31 -3.15 7.23
CA LEU A 313 32.96 -1.89 6.94
C LEU A 313 32.68 -0.86 8.03
N PHE A 314 31.41 -0.70 8.38
CA PHE A 314 30.96 0.14 9.48
C PHE A 314 29.53 -0.21 9.92
N ASN A 315 29.14 0.32 11.07
CA ASN A 315 27.74 0.47 11.45
C ASN A 315 27.48 1.90 11.93
N TYR A 316 26.24 2.36 11.78
CA TYR A 316 25.79 3.68 12.21
C TYR A 316 24.41 3.57 12.85
N ARG A 317 24.24 4.14 14.05
CA ARG A 317 22.98 4.14 14.78
C ARG A 317 22.27 5.48 14.67
N PHE A 318 21.03 5.45 14.23
CA PHE A 318 20.13 6.61 14.15
C PHE A 318 19.31 6.77 15.44
N ASP A 319 18.66 7.92 15.55
CA ASP A 319 17.80 8.21 16.69
C ASP A 319 16.48 7.43 16.62
N ASP A 320 15.99 7.16 15.41
CA ASP A 320 14.74 6.45 15.16
C ASP A 320 14.87 5.37 14.08
N THR A 321 13.79 4.62 13.85
CA THR A 321 13.73 3.44 12.98
C THR A 321 13.98 3.80 11.52
N ILE A 322 14.75 2.96 10.83
CA ILE A 322 15.05 3.09 9.40
C ILE A 322 13.87 2.55 8.59
N ASN A 323 13.38 3.36 7.65
CA ASN A 323 12.25 3.03 6.78
C ASN A 323 12.68 2.74 5.34
N LEU A 324 13.73 3.42 4.86
CA LEU A 324 14.24 3.27 3.49
C LEU A 324 15.74 3.49 3.41
N ILE A 325 16.37 2.80 2.47
CA ILE A 325 17.81 2.91 2.16
C ILE A 325 17.97 2.83 0.64
N TYR A 326 18.75 3.75 0.08
CA TYR A 326 19.31 3.63 -1.27
C TYR A 326 20.65 4.35 -1.31
N TYR A 327 21.29 4.35 -2.48
CA TYR A 327 22.56 5.03 -2.71
C TYR A 327 22.47 5.94 -3.93
N ASP A 328 23.27 6.99 -3.92
CA ASP A 328 23.42 7.86 -5.08
C ASP A 328 24.77 8.59 -5.02
N ASN A 329 25.32 8.96 -6.18
CA ASN A 329 26.51 9.80 -6.28
C ASN A 329 26.05 11.27 -6.22
N LEU A 330 25.96 11.82 -5.01
CA LEU A 330 25.34 13.11 -4.76
C LEU A 330 26.21 14.29 -5.19
N ASP A 331 27.52 14.11 -5.17
CA ASP A 331 28.50 15.16 -5.44
C ASP A 331 29.18 15.04 -6.81
N TYR A 332 28.80 14.03 -7.60
CA TYR A 332 29.40 13.70 -8.90
C TYR A 332 30.91 13.44 -8.85
N LYS A 333 31.47 13.07 -7.68
CA LYS A 333 32.88 12.74 -7.50
C LYS A 333 33.16 11.23 -7.54
N ASN A 334 32.18 10.43 -7.96
CA ASN A 334 32.25 8.97 -8.07
C ASN A 334 32.44 8.23 -6.74
N GLU A 335 32.24 8.89 -5.60
CA GLU A 335 31.95 8.21 -4.34
C GLU A 335 30.41 8.17 -4.21
N PHE A 336 29.83 6.98 -4.04
CA PHE A 336 28.41 6.88 -3.76
C PHE A 336 28.14 7.22 -2.30
N GLU A 337 27.10 7.99 -2.01
CA GLU A 337 26.61 8.20 -0.66
C GLU A 337 25.40 7.30 -0.37
N ILE A 338 25.27 6.90 0.89
CA ILE A 338 24.13 6.13 1.38
C ILE A 338 23.10 7.12 1.91
N ILE A 339 21.89 7.06 1.36
CA ILE A 339 20.76 7.90 1.75
C ILE A 339 19.78 7.04 2.51
N THR A 340 19.32 7.52 3.66
CA THR A 340 18.33 6.80 4.46
C THR A 340 17.29 7.72 5.04
N GLY A 341 16.04 7.27 4.98
CA GLY A 341 14.89 7.87 5.63
C GLY A 341 14.55 7.09 6.89
N THR A 342 14.27 7.81 7.97
CA THR A 342 13.84 7.28 9.26
C THR A 342 12.50 7.88 9.67
N ASP A 343 11.98 7.44 10.81
CA ASP A 343 10.79 8.03 11.44
C ASP A 343 10.97 9.50 11.86
N ASP A 344 12.23 9.97 11.95
CA ASP A 344 12.58 11.30 12.45
C ASP A 344 13.32 12.20 11.44
N GLY A 345 13.61 11.71 10.23
CA GLY A 345 14.26 12.52 9.21
C GLY A 345 14.95 11.75 8.08
N ALA A 346 15.70 12.49 7.28
CA ALA A 346 16.57 11.99 6.24
C ALA A 346 18.04 12.18 6.64
N TYR A 347 18.87 11.22 6.27
CA TYR A 347 20.30 11.20 6.58
C TYR A 347 21.09 10.80 5.34
N VAL A 348 22.32 11.33 5.25
CA VAL A 348 23.32 10.87 4.27
C VAL A 348 24.54 10.41 5.05
N ILE A 349 24.99 9.19 4.75
CA ILE A 349 26.17 8.55 5.33
C ILE A 349 27.17 8.28 4.21
N SER A 350 28.42 8.67 4.42
CA SER A 350 29.51 8.31 3.50
C SER A 350 29.76 6.80 3.51
N PRO A 351 30.40 6.23 2.48
CA PRO A 351 30.91 4.85 2.47
C PRO A 351 31.85 4.50 3.62
N LYS A 352 32.41 5.51 4.29
CA LYS A 352 33.33 5.39 5.43
C LYS A 352 32.59 5.42 6.78
N GLY A 353 31.25 5.37 6.79
CA GLY A 353 30.41 5.40 7.99
C GLY A 353 30.28 6.76 8.67
N LYS A 354 30.81 7.82 8.06
CA LYS A 354 30.67 9.18 8.55
C LYS A 354 29.34 9.78 8.10
N LYS A 355 28.57 10.35 9.03
CA LYS A 355 27.40 11.16 8.70
C LYS A 355 27.81 12.43 7.96
N LEU A 356 27.25 12.64 6.79
CA LEU A 356 27.48 13.80 5.93
C LEU A 356 26.34 14.82 6.02
N PHE A 357 25.11 14.35 6.26
CA PHE A 357 23.92 15.18 6.23
C PHE A 357 22.86 14.71 7.24
N THR A 358 22.03 15.65 7.70
CA THR A 358 20.83 15.36 8.48
C THR A 358 19.77 16.40 8.17
N TYR A 359 18.56 15.93 7.88
CA TYR A 359 17.36 16.74 7.79
C TYR A 359 16.31 16.13 8.68
N ARG A 360 15.82 16.86 9.69
CA ARG A 360 14.83 16.32 10.63
C ARG A 360 13.42 16.64 10.15
N THR A 361 12.55 15.65 10.19
CA THR A 361 11.13 15.78 9.88
C THR A 361 10.32 15.58 11.15
N TYR A 362 9.09 16.12 11.16
CA TYR A 362 8.16 15.91 12.28
C TYR A 362 7.36 14.61 12.16
N SER A 363 7.43 13.97 11.00
CA SER A 363 6.75 12.73 10.66
C SER A 363 7.70 11.81 9.90
N PRO A 364 7.43 10.50 9.91
CA PRO A 364 8.23 9.54 9.17
C PRO A 364 8.42 9.93 7.72
N VAL A 365 9.67 9.81 7.26
CA VAL A 365 10.00 9.99 5.86
C VAL A 365 9.43 8.80 5.09
N LYS A 366 8.59 9.10 4.09
CA LYS A 366 7.94 8.11 3.23
C LYS A 366 8.75 7.87 1.96
N GLU A 367 9.28 8.95 1.38
CA GLU A 367 9.97 8.96 0.10
C GLU A 367 11.12 9.97 0.15
N ILE A 368 12.25 9.64 -0.48
CA ILE A 368 13.34 10.60 -0.71
C ILE A 368 13.84 10.39 -2.14
N PHE A 369 13.83 11.44 -2.94
CA PHE A 369 14.51 11.45 -4.23
C PHE A 369 15.77 12.32 -4.18
N ALA A 370 16.88 11.80 -4.67
CA ALA A 370 18.09 12.56 -4.95
C ALA A 370 18.14 12.87 -6.45
N VAL A 371 17.88 14.12 -6.82
CA VAL A 371 17.69 14.49 -8.23
C VAL A 371 18.19 15.90 -8.49
N ASN A 372 18.84 16.11 -9.63
CA ASN A 372 19.25 17.44 -10.09
C ASN A 372 18.05 18.12 -10.75
N LEU A 373 17.18 18.69 -9.93
CA LEU A 373 15.90 19.26 -10.31
C LEU A 373 16.08 20.36 -11.38
N ASN A 374 17.11 21.19 -11.25
CA ASN A 374 17.31 22.37 -12.10
C ASN A 374 18.44 22.25 -13.15
N TYR A 375 19.07 21.08 -13.26
CA TYR A 375 20.20 20.80 -14.17
C TYR A 375 21.41 21.73 -13.99
N LYS A 376 21.57 22.38 -12.83
CA LYS A 376 22.73 23.24 -12.52
C LYS A 376 23.90 22.48 -11.88
N GLY A 377 23.77 21.16 -11.75
CA GLY A 377 24.87 20.27 -11.36
C GLY A 377 24.97 20.01 -9.86
N GLU A 378 24.02 20.51 -9.06
CA GLU A 378 23.84 20.11 -7.66
C GLU A 378 22.57 19.24 -7.60
N LYS A 379 22.61 18.11 -6.88
CA LYS A 379 21.39 17.36 -6.59
C LYS A 379 20.61 18.02 -5.45
N GLU A 380 19.30 18.06 -5.61
CA GLU A 380 18.35 18.36 -4.55
C GLU A 380 17.80 17.07 -3.95
N PHE A 381 17.36 17.14 -2.69
CA PHE A 381 16.48 16.13 -2.14
C PHE A 381 15.04 16.61 -2.18
N VAL A 382 14.15 15.78 -2.72
CA VAL A 382 12.70 15.89 -2.54
C VAL A 382 12.30 14.89 -1.46
N ILE A 383 11.84 15.39 -0.32
CA ILE A 383 11.50 14.57 0.85
C ILE A 383 9.98 14.61 1.05
N GLY A 384 9.34 13.46 0.90
CA GLY A 384 7.93 13.26 1.20
C GLY A 384 7.73 12.82 2.64
N SER A 385 7.05 13.65 3.45
CA SER A 385 6.64 13.29 4.81
C SER A 385 5.16 13.63 5.05
N THR A 386 4.84 14.57 5.95
CA THR A 386 3.52 15.22 6.03
C THR A 386 3.39 16.31 4.97
N ASP A 387 4.50 16.99 4.68
CA ASP A 387 4.65 18.00 3.65
C ASP A 387 5.71 17.51 2.63
N VAL A 388 5.75 18.13 1.43
CA VAL A 388 6.85 17.91 0.48
C VAL A 388 7.85 19.05 0.63
N ASP A 389 9.08 18.65 0.96
CA ASP A 389 10.19 19.56 1.15
C ASP A 389 11.23 19.33 0.05
N ALA A 390 11.52 20.38 -0.72
CA ALA A 390 12.68 20.39 -1.60
C ALA A 390 13.83 21.14 -0.93
N ILE A 391 14.93 20.44 -0.77
CA ILE A 391 16.14 20.95 -0.13
C ILE A 391 17.34 20.82 -1.06
N THR A 392 18.27 21.76 -1.00
CA THR A 392 19.54 21.61 -1.75
C THR A 392 20.45 20.71 -0.95
N TYR A 393 20.98 19.64 -1.56
CA TYR A 393 22.09 18.95 -0.94
C TYR A 393 23.32 19.86 -1.00
N LYS A 394 23.88 20.17 0.17
CA LYS A 394 25.20 20.77 0.29
C LYS A 394 26.00 19.92 1.26
N GLU A 395 27.11 19.39 0.78
CA GLU A 395 28.04 18.66 1.62
C GLU A 395 28.49 19.57 2.77
N PHE A 396 28.23 19.13 4.00
CA PHE A 396 28.58 19.79 5.26
C PHE A 396 27.71 20.99 5.70
N GLN A 397 26.73 20.73 6.57
CA GLN A 397 26.43 21.53 7.77
C GLN A 397 25.66 20.66 8.77
N GLU A 398 26.13 20.59 10.02
CA GLU A 398 25.41 19.90 11.09
C GLU A 398 24.18 20.74 11.47
N ILE A 399 23.01 20.22 11.14
CA ILE A 399 21.75 20.92 11.31
C ILE A 399 21.06 20.36 12.53
N GLN A 400 20.96 21.21 13.54
CA GLN A 400 20.37 20.91 14.83
C GLN A 400 19.04 21.65 14.90
N ILE A 401 17.97 21.02 15.39
CA ILE A 401 16.72 21.74 15.75
C ILE A 401 17.09 22.74 16.87
N PRO A 402 16.53 23.97 16.93
CA PRO A 402 16.67 24.76 18.15
C PRO A 402 15.98 23.96 19.24
N THR A 403 16.68 23.60 20.31
CA THR A 403 16.08 22.98 21.49
C THR A 403 15.21 24.00 22.20
N THR A 404 14.02 24.23 21.64
CA THR A 404 12.84 24.79 22.25
C THR A 404 11.70 24.57 21.26
N LYS A 405 11.12 23.36 21.30
CA LYS A 405 9.71 23.17 20.89
C LYS A 405 8.94 24.29 21.60
N THR A 406 8.39 25.26 20.88
CA THR A 406 7.19 25.88 21.44
C THR A 406 6.18 24.74 21.52
N ASN A 407 5.56 24.54 22.69
CA ASN A 407 4.51 23.52 22.84
C ASN A 407 3.47 23.60 21.70
N GLN A 408 3.29 24.80 21.13
CA GLN A 408 2.39 25.10 20.04
C GLN A 408 2.72 24.39 18.73
N GLN A 409 3.97 24.38 18.25
CA GLN A 409 4.35 23.68 17.01
C GLN A 409 4.25 22.16 17.13
N ALA A 410 4.60 21.60 18.30
CA ALA A 410 4.46 20.17 18.56
C ALA A 410 2.99 19.73 18.62
N ILE A 411 2.12 20.59 19.19
CA ILE A 411 0.68 20.40 19.16
C ILE A 411 0.17 20.44 17.72
N GLU A 412 0.59 21.42 16.93
CA GLU A 412 0.16 21.59 15.54
C GLU A 412 0.57 20.41 14.64
N ALA A 413 1.81 19.92 14.76
CA ALA A 413 2.26 18.73 14.04
C ALA A 413 1.45 17.47 14.43
N THR A 414 1.21 17.29 15.73
CA THR A 414 0.41 16.15 16.21
C THR A 414 -1.05 16.25 15.74
N LEU A 415 -1.59 17.47 15.66
CA LEU A 415 -2.91 17.72 15.08
C LEU A 415 -2.95 17.39 13.59
N LYS A 416 -1.94 17.79 12.81
CA LYS A 416 -1.84 17.44 11.38
C LYS A 416 -1.85 15.92 11.19
N LYS A 417 -0.98 15.21 11.91
CA LYS A 417 -0.92 13.73 11.88
C LYS A 417 -2.26 13.09 12.28
N ALA A 418 -2.90 13.58 13.34
CA ALA A 418 -4.20 13.08 13.79
C ALA A 418 -5.31 13.30 12.74
N ASN A 419 -5.36 14.49 12.13
CA ASN A 419 -6.32 14.83 11.07
C ASN A 419 -6.19 13.92 9.85
N ALA A 420 -4.97 13.61 9.45
CA ALA A 420 -4.78 12.80 8.26
C ALA A 420 -5.07 11.31 8.47
N ILE A 421 -4.73 10.77 9.64
CA ILE A 421 -5.15 9.42 10.03
C ILE A 421 -6.68 9.36 10.13
N PHE A 422 -7.32 10.42 10.65
CA PHE A 422 -8.77 10.53 10.69
C PHE A 422 -9.39 10.52 9.28
N ASN A 423 -8.84 11.30 8.35
CA ASN A 423 -9.30 11.33 6.96
C ASN A 423 -9.10 9.98 6.25
N THR A 424 -7.98 9.29 6.51
CA THR A 424 -7.76 7.91 6.06
C THR A 424 -8.84 6.97 6.62
N GLY A 425 -9.19 7.09 7.90
CA GLY A 425 -10.29 6.35 8.50
C GLY A 425 -11.63 6.63 7.81
N LYS A 426 -11.88 7.89 7.42
CA LYS A 426 -13.08 8.29 6.69
C LYS A 426 -13.12 7.71 5.27
N ALA A 427 -11.98 7.67 4.58
CA ALA A 427 -11.85 7.02 3.27
C ALA A 427 -12.26 5.54 3.35
N LEU A 428 -11.69 4.81 4.32
CA LEU A 428 -11.99 3.40 4.55
C LEU A 428 -13.46 3.19 4.92
N TYR A 429 -14.03 4.11 5.71
CA TYR A 429 -15.45 4.10 6.05
C TYR A 429 -16.34 4.25 4.81
N GLU A 430 -16.01 5.18 3.92
CA GLU A 430 -16.72 5.40 2.65
C GLU A 430 -16.57 4.20 1.70
N ALA A 431 -15.41 3.54 1.70
CA ALA A 431 -15.14 2.28 1.00
C ALA A 431 -15.82 1.05 1.64
N ARG A 432 -16.56 1.23 2.75
CA ARG A 432 -17.22 0.16 3.53
C ARG A 432 -16.25 -0.84 4.17
N GLU A 433 -14.98 -0.48 4.28
CA GLU A 433 -13.96 -1.20 5.03
C GLU A 433 -13.97 -0.83 6.52
N TYR A 434 -15.06 -1.20 7.20
CA TYR A 434 -15.36 -0.70 8.54
C TYR A 434 -14.34 -1.10 9.61
N GLN A 435 -13.71 -2.28 9.51
CA GLN A 435 -12.71 -2.72 10.48
C GLN A 435 -11.41 -1.91 10.33
N SER A 436 -10.91 -1.75 9.10
CA SER A 436 -9.80 -0.86 8.75
C SER A 436 -10.02 0.56 9.26
N ALA A 437 -11.23 1.08 9.02
CA ALA A 437 -11.63 2.41 9.44
C ALA A 437 -11.56 2.55 10.98
N ILE A 438 -12.07 1.57 11.73
CA ILE A 438 -12.02 1.57 13.21
C ILE A 438 -10.58 1.68 13.71
N ASP A 439 -9.65 0.94 13.12
CA ASP A 439 -8.27 0.92 13.57
C ASP A 439 -7.58 2.27 13.33
N ARG A 440 -7.81 2.89 12.17
CA ARG A 440 -7.34 4.26 11.90
C ARG A 440 -7.97 5.29 12.83
N PHE A 441 -9.28 5.22 13.07
CA PHE A 441 -9.94 6.15 13.98
C PHE A 441 -9.45 6.00 15.44
N LYS A 442 -9.11 4.80 15.89
CA LYS A 442 -8.50 4.58 17.22
C LYS A 442 -7.12 5.23 17.32
N GLU A 443 -6.30 5.08 16.28
CA GLU A 443 -4.98 5.70 16.20
C GLU A 443 -5.11 7.24 16.21
N ALA A 444 -5.93 7.81 15.33
CA ALA A 444 -6.20 9.25 15.29
C ALA A 444 -6.74 9.78 16.62
N ARG A 445 -7.67 9.05 17.25
CA ARG A 445 -8.25 9.41 18.56
C ARG A 445 -7.17 9.52 19.63
N THR A 446 -6.21 8.59 19.65
CA THR A 446 -5.12 8.59 20.62
C THR A 446 -4.25 9.84 20.46
N LEU A 447 -3.96 10.24 19.22
CA LEU A 447 -3.22 11.46 18.93
C LEU A 447 -4.01 12.73 19.28
N TYR A 448 -5.30 12.80 18.95
CA TYR A 448 -6.12 13.94 19.35
C TYR A 448 -6.20 14.10 20.87
N GLN A 449 -6.29 12.99 21.60
CA GLN A 449 -6.29 12.99 23.07
C GLN A 449 -4.96 13.48 23.64
N SER A 450 -3.82 13.15 23.02
CA SER A 450 -2.50 13.57 23.50
C SER A 450 -2.29 15.09 23.43
N VAL A 451 -2.99 15.78 22.52
CA VAL A 451 -2.99 17.24 22.38
C VAL A 451 -4.26 17.93 22.87
N SER A 452 -5.10 17.22 23.63
CA SER A 452 -6.35 17.76 24.19
C SER A 452 -7.36 18.29 23.15
N ASN A 453 -7.32 17.77 21.92
CA ASN A 453 -8.34 18.05 20.91
C ASN A 453 -9.57 17.16 21.12
N ASN A 454 -10.48 17.63 21.96
CA ASN A 454 -11.68 16.88 22.33
C ASN A 454 -12.66 16.70 21.16
N GLU A 455 -12.71 17.65 20.23
CA GLU A 455 -13.60 17.58 19.06
C GLU A 455 -13.16 16.46 18.11
N GLY A 456 -11.87 16.43 17.73
CA GLY A 456 -11.31 15.36 16.90
C GLY A 456 -11.48 13.99 17.53
N ALA A 457 -11.20 13.87 18.83
CA ALA A 457 -11.39 12.62 19.57
C ALA A 457 -12.86 12.15 19.64
N ALA A 458 -13.80 13.10 19.76
CA ALA A 458 -15.24 12.80 19.74
C ALA A 458 -15.70 12.35 18.34
N ASN A 459 -15.24 13.02 17.28
CA ASN A 459 -15.51 12.64 15.90
C ASN A 459 -15.02 11.22 15.60
N CYS A 460 -13.79 10.87 16.00
CA CYS A 460 -13.31 9.49 15.91
C CYS A 460 -14.25 8.51 16.63
N GLY A 461 -14.72 8.86 17.83
CA GLY A 461 -15.64 8.05 18.61
C GLY A 461 -16.95 7.75 17.87
N THR A 462 -17.53 8.77 17.22
CA THR A 462 -18.75 8.62 16.40
C THR A 462 -18.52 7.65 15.24
N TYR A 463 -17.44 7.83 14.48
CA TYR A 463 -17.17 6.94 13.35
C TYR A 463 -16.86 5.51 13.79
N ILE A 464 -16.11 5.30 14.88
CA ILE A 464 -15.88 3.95 15.45
C ILE A 464 -17.20 3.29 15.82
N SER A 465 -18.11 4.02 16.47
CA SER A 465 -19.43 3.52 16.85
C SER A 465 -20.25 3.13 15.62
N ASN A 466 -20.30 4.01 14.61
CA ASN A 466 -21.04 3.74 13.38
C ASN A 466 -20.46 2.54 12.63
N SER A 467 -19.14 2.47 12.44
CA SER A 467 -18.46 1.32 11.83
C SER A 467 -18.78 0.01 12.55
N THR A 468 -18.82 0.02 13.88
CA THR A 468 -19.14 -1.16 14.68
C THR A 468 -20.58 -1.62 14.43
N LEU A 469 -21.53 -0.69 14.34
CA LEU A 469 -22.93 -0.99 14.00
C LEU A 469 -23.05 -1.56 12.58
N TYR A 470 -22.31 -1.03 11.60
CA TYR A 470 -22.27 -1.58 10.25
C TYR A 470 -21.75 -3.03 10.21
N ILE A 471 -20.68 -3.34 10.96
CA ILE A 471 -20.15 -4.71 11.08
C ILE A 471 -21.19 -5.64 11.72
N GLN A 472 -21.88 -5.18 12.77
CA GLN A 472 -22.94 -5.96 13.41
C GLN A 472 -24.11 -6.23 12.46
N ALA A 473 -24.57 -5.22 11.71
CA ALA A 473 -25.64 -5.38 10.73
C ALA A 473 -25.27 -6.40 9.64
N LYS A 474 -24.04 -6.34 9.11
CA LYS A 474 -23.54 -7.29 8.12
C LYS A 474 -23.50 -8.74 8.66
N SER A 475 -23.10 -8.92 9.92
CA SER A 475 -23.12 -10.25 10.57
C SER A 475 -24.55 -10.84 10.62
N PHE A 476 -25.55 -10.03 10.94
CA PHE A 476 -26.96 -10.47 10.88
C PHE A 476 -27.42 -10.76 9.45
N GLU A 477 -26.97 -10.00 8.45
CA GLU A 477 -27.24 -10.33 7.05
C GLU A 477 -26.68 -11.70 6.65
N ASP A 478 -25.43 -11.98 7.00
CA ASP A 478 -24.75 -13.22 6.66
C ASP A 478 -25.43 -14.43 7.35
N GLN A 479 -25.79 -14.28 8.63
CA GLN A 479 -26.60 -15.27 9.35
C GLN A 479 -27.98 -15.47 8.72
N GLY A 480 -28.65 -14.38 8.32
CA GLY A 480 -29.92 -14.44 7.61
C GLY A 480 -29.81 -15.24 6.31
N LEU A 481 -28.73 -15.04 5.54
CA LEU A 481 -28.49 -15.77 4.29
C LEU A 481 -28.25 -17.27 4.52
N LEU A 482 -27.45 -17.62 5.53
CA LEU A 482 -27.23 -19.02 5.92
C LEU A 482 -28.54 -19.72 6.30
N LEU A 483 -29.37 -19.08 7.14
CA LEU A 483 -30.66 -19.62 7.56
C LEU A 483 -31.65 -19.75 6.40
N LYS A 484 -31.63 -18.83 5.43
CA LYS A 484 -32.41 -18.93 4.18
C LYS A 484 -32.02 -20.19 3.41
N ASN A 485 -30.73 -20.45 3.27
CA ASN A 485 -30.21 -21.64 2.56
C ASN A 485 -30.58 -22.95 3.29
N GLU A 486 -30.66 -22.93 4.62
CA GLU A 486 -31.18 -24.04 5.43
C GLU A 486 -32.72 -24.17 5.41
N LYS A 487 -33.43 -23.30 4.67
CA LYS A 487 -34.90 -23.20 4.62
C LYS A 487 -35.55 -22.83 5.96
N LYS A 488 -34.79 -22.24 6.89
CA LYS A 488 -35.32 -21.67 8.14
C LYS A 488 -35.76 -20.22 7.91
N TYR A 489 -36.81 -20.05 7.09
CA TYR A 489 -37.17 -18.74 6.56
C TYR A 489 -37.62 -17.71 7.62
N GLU A 490 -38.32 -18.13 8.67
CA GLU A 490 -38.74 -17.22 9.75
C GLU A 490 -37.55 -16.71 10.58
N GLU A 491 -36.59 -17.59 10.88
CA GLU A 491 -35.36 -17.21 11.58
C GLU A 491 -34.49 -16.30 10.70
N SER A 492 -34.41 -16.59 9.39
CA SER A 492 -33.75 -15.75 8.39
C SER A 492 -34.37 -14.35 8.33
N LYS A 493 -35.71 -14.28 8.29
CA LYS A 493 -36.46 -13.02 8.26
C LYS A 493 -36.21 -12.17 9.51
N SER A 494 -36.16 -12.80 10.69
CA SER A 494 -35.82 -12.13 11.95
C SER A 494 -34.42 -11.50 11.92
N ASN A 495 -33.44 -12.21 11.35
CA ASN A 495 -32.08 -11.70 11.18
C ASN A 495 -32.02 -10.50 10.22
N TYR A 496 -32.68 -10.57 9.07
CA TYR A 496 -32.76 -9.42 8.14
C TYR A 496 -33.49 -8.23 8.74
N GLN A 497 -34.53 -8.45 9.56
CA GLN A 497 -35.20 -7.36 10.28
C GLN A 497 -34.25 -6.71 11.29
N THR A 498 -33.47 -7.50 12.03
CA THR A 498 -32.47 -6.99 12.98
C THR A 498 -31.39 -6.16 12.25
N ALA A 499 -30.88 -6.65 11.12
CA ALA A 499 -29.95 -5.89 10.27
C ALA A 499 -30.58 -4.58 9.78
N LYS A 500 -31.83 -4.60 9.32
CA LYS A 500 -32.59 -3.42 8.88
C LYS A 500 -32.75 -2.39 9.99
N ASP A 501 -33.04 -2.82 11.22
CA ASP A 501 -33.20 -1.92 12.37
C ASP A 501 -31.88 -1.21 12.69
N ILE A 502 -30.76 -1.93 12.59
CA ILE A 502 -29.42 -1.33 12.75
C ILE A 502 -29.15 -0.32 11.62
N TYR A 503 -29.40 -0.66 10.36
CA TYR A 503 -29.24 0.28 9.24
C TYR A 503 -30.15 1.51 9.35
N SER A 504 -31.34 1.34 9.92
CA SER A 504 -32.26 2.44 10.21
C SER A 504 -31.68 3.38 11.26
N SER A 505 -31.01 2.86 12.29
CA SER A 505 -30.30 3.69 13.27
C SER A 505 -29.13 4.49 12.66
N LEU A 506 -28.56 3.99 11.57
CA LEU A 506 -27.47 4.60 10.80
C LEU A 506 -27.96 5.53 9.68
N ASN A 507 -29.28 5.58 9.42
CA ASN A 507 -29.91 6.28 8.29
C ASN A 507 -29.41 5.84 6.89
N ASP A 508 -29.01 4.57 6.72
CA ASP A 508 -28.59 4.02 5.41
C ASP A 508 -29.81 3.55 4.59
N ASN A 509 -30.43 4.48 3.87
CA ASN A 509 -31.63 4.20 3.07
C ASN A 509 -31.43 3.12 2.00
N VAL A 510 -30.22 2.99 1.45
CA VAL A 510 -29.93 1.98 0.41
C VAL A 510 -29.98 0.59 1.04
N LYS A 511 -29.29 0.40 2.16
CA LYS A 511 -29.29 -0.88 2.88
C LYS A 511 -30.67 -1.24 3.44
N ILE A 512 -31.43 -0.26 3.91
CA ILE A 512 -32.82 -0.47 4.35
C ILE A 512 -33.68 -1.05 3.21
N GLN A 513 -33.56 -0.50 2.00
CA GLN A 513 -34.28 -1.01 0.82
C GLN A 513 -33.84 -2.41 0.41
N GLU A 514 -32.54 -2.70 0.44
CA GLU A 514 -32.03 -4.05 0.19
C GLU A 514 -32.60 -5.06 1.19
N MET A 515 -32.67 -4.71 2.48
CA MET A 515 -33.24 -5.60 3.50
C MET A 515 -34.73 -5.82 3.28
N ASP A 516 -35.47 -4.78 2.91
CA ASP A 516 -36.90 -4.90 2.58
C ASP A 516 -37.16 -5.84 1.42
N GLN A 517 -36.31 -5.82 0.39
CA GLN A 517 -36.38 -6.76 -0.73
C GLN A 517 -36.13 -8.20 -0.27
N LYS A 518 -35.06 -8.44 0.51
CA LYS A 518 -34.75 -9.78 1.05
C LYS A 518 -35.88 -10.32 1.92
N ILE A 519 -36.48 -9.47 2.76
CA ILE A 519 -37.62 -9.83 3.62
C ILE A 519 -38.85 -10.19 2.78
N THR A 520 -39.14 -9.42 1.73
CA THR A 520 -40.28 -9.68 0.83
C THR A 520 -40.11 -11.01 0.09
N GLU A 521 -38.89 -11.31 -0.36
CA GLU A 521 -38.58 -12.60 -1.00
C GLU A 521 -38.83 -13.78 -0.04
N LEU A 522 -38.43 -13.66 1.22
CA LEU A 522 -38.70 -14.68 2.25
C LEU A 522 -40.19 -14.84 2.51
N ASP A 523 -40.98 -13.76 2.53
CA ASP A 523 -42.43 -13.84 2.71
C ASP A 523 -43.10 -14.66 1.61
N ASP A 524 -42.63 -14.56 0.38
CA ASP A 524 -43.16 -15.35 -0.73
C ASP A 524 -42.71 -16.82 -0.67
N LEU A 525 -41.50 -17.10 -0.20
CA LEU A 525 -41.02 -18.46 0.06
C LEU A 525 -41.83 -19.14 1.18
N ILE A 526 -42.08 -18.44 2.28
CA ILE A 526 -42.88 -18.93 3.42
C ILE A 526 -44.31 -19.28 2.96
N LYS A 527 -44.96 -18.38 2.20
CA LYS A 527 -46.30 -18.65 1.64
C LYS A 527 -46.30 -19.88 0.73
N THR A 528 -45.27 -20.03 -0.11
CA THR A 528 -45.15 -21.15 -1.05
C THR A 528 -45.01 -22.47 -0.31
N GLU A 529 -44.19 -22.52 0.74
CA GLU A 529 -44.02 -23.71 1.57
C GLU A 529 -45.30 -24.07 2.35
N ALA A 530 -45.99 -23.07 2.91
CA ALA A 530 -47.27 -23.27 3.57
C ALA A 530 -48.33 -23.82 2.61
N LEU A 531 -48.38 -23.33 1.37
CA LEU A 531 -49.28 -23.84 0.32
C LEU A 531 -48.94 -25.29 -0.04
N PHE A 532 -47.65 -25.61 -0.18
CA PHE A 532 -47.21 -26.98 -0.49
C PHE A 532 -47.54 -27.96 0.64
N GLN A 533 -47.33 -27.57 1.90
CA GLN A 533 -47.73 -28.37 3.06
C GLN A 533 -49.25 -28.58 3.08
N MET A 534 -50.05 -27.53 2.86
CA MET A 534 -51.51 -27.64 2.79
C MET A 534 -51.95 -28.64 1.71
N ILE A 535 -51.40 -28.55 0.49
CA ILE A 535 -51.70 -29.48 -0.61
C ILE A 535 -51.33 -30.92 -0.21
N THR A 536 -50.16 -31.10 0.41
CA THR A 536 -49.69 -32.42 0.87
C THR A 536 -50.66 -33.02 1.90
N TYR A 537 -51.11 -32.23 2.88
CA TYR A 537 -52.13 -32.68 3.85
C TYR A 537 -53.45 -33.05 3.18
N VAL A 538 -53.93 -32.26 2.22
CA VAL A 538 -55.15 -32.55 1.47
C VAL A 538 -55.03 -33.87 0.70
N VAL A 539 -53.89 -34.12 0.05
CA VAL A 539 -53.62 -35.38 -0.67
C VAL A 539 -53.58 -36.57 0.28
N ILE A 540 -52.90 -36.44 1.42
CA ILE A 540 -52.83 -37.50 2.44
C ILE A 540 -54.22 -37.82 3.00
N ILE A 541 -54.97 -36.79 3.42
CA ILE A 541 -56.32 -36.95 3.97
C ILE A 541 -57.26 -37.55 2.91
N GLY A 542 -57.20 -37.05 1.67
CA GLY A 542 -57.97 -37.59 0.54
C GLY A 542 -57.65 -39.07 0.27
N GLY A 543 -56.37 -39.44 0.31
CA GLY A 543 -55.91 -40.83 0.17
C GLY A 543 -56.43 -41.74 1.29
N VAL A 544 -56.36 -41.30 2.55
CA VAL A 544 -56.87 -42.04 3.71
C VAL A 544 -58.39 -42.23 3.62
N ILE A 545 -59.15 -41.18 3.29
CA ILE A 545 -60.59 -41.25 3.09
C ILE A 545 -60.94 -42.22 1.96
N GLY A 546 -60.23 -42.15 0.83
CA GLY A 546 -60.41 -43.06 -0.30
C GLY A 546 -60.17 -44.52 0.10
N LEU A 547 -59.15 -44.79 0.90
CA LEU A 547 -58.83 -46.12 1.41
C LEU A 547 -59.93 -46.65 2.36
N ILE A 548 -60.43 -45.81 3.27
CA ILE A 548 -61.54 -46.14 4.18
C ILE A 548 -62.82 -46.48 3.38
N ILE A 549 -63.15 -45.67 2.37
CA ILE A 549 -64.30 -45.92 1.48
C ILE A 549 -64.11 -47.23 0.72
N GLY A 550 -62.91 -47.50 0.20
CA GLY A 550 -62.56 -48.75 -0.46
C GLY A 550 -62.76 -49.98 0.44
N ILE A 551 -62.30 -49.91 1.69
CA ILE A 551 -62.48 -50.97 2.70
C ILE A 551 -63.97 -51.17 3.02
N LEU A 552 -64.73 -50.09 3.22
CA LEU A 552 -66.17 -50.16 3.48
C LEU A 552 -66.93 -50.79 2.31
N LEU A 553 -66.62 -50.42 1.07
CA LEU A 553 -67.21 -51.01 -0.13
C LEU A 553 -66.84 -52.50 -0.29
N PHE A 554 -65.60 -52.87 0.03
CA PHE A 554 -65.14 -54.26 0.03
C PHE A 554 -65.89 -55.10 1.07
N LEU A 555 -66.02 -54.61 2.32
CA LEU A 555 -66.79 -55.27 3.38
C LEU A 555 -68.29 -55.38 3.03
N ARG A 556 -68.86 -54.36 2.37
CA ARG A 556 -70.25 -54.36 1.89
C ARG A 556 -70.48 -55.38 0.76
N ARG A 557 -69.52 -55.53 -0.16
CA ARG A 557 -69.52 -56.60 -1.18
C ARG A 557 -69.44 -57.99 -0.54
N ARG A 558 -68.62 -58.16 0.50
CA ARG A 558 -68.50 -59.42 1.25
C ARG A 558 -69.80 -59.81 1.96
N LYS A 559 -70.48 -58.86 2.60
CA LYS A 559 -71.83 -59.06 3.22
C LYS A 559 -72.92 -59.39 2.19
N LYS A 560 -72.86 -58.86 0.96
CA LYS A 560 -73.80 -59.24 -0.11
C LYS A 560 -73.59 -60.67 -0.60
N LYS A 561 -72.34 -61.16 -0.65
CA LYS A 561 -72.04 -62.57 -0.97
C LYS A 561 -72.49 -63.55 0.11
N SER A 562 -72.57 -63.16 1.39
CA SER A 562 -73.02 -64.04 2.48
C SER A 562 -74.54 -64.09 2.70
N LYS A 563 -75.33 -63.27 1.99
CA LYS A 563 -76.81 -63.28 2.02
C LYS A 563 -77.45 -63.93 0.80
N GLY A 564 -76.63 -64.48 -0.11
CA GLY A 564 -77.06 -65.17 -1.33
C GLY A 564 -76.60 -66.63 -1.40
N ALA A 565 -76.35 -67.25 -0.24
CA ALA A 565 -76.07 -68.67 -0.09
C ALA A 565 -77.07 -69.27 0.90
#